data_AF-A0A2V7YZA5-F1
#
_entry.id   AF-A0A2V7YZA5-F1
#
_cell.length_a   1.000
_cell.length_b   1.000
_cell.length_c   1.000
_cell.angle_alpha   90.00
_cell.angle_beta   90.00
_cell.angle_gamma   90.00
#
_symmetry.space_group_name_H-M   'P 1'
#
loop_
_entity.id
_entity.type
_entity.pdbx_description
1 polymer ?
#
loop_
_entity_poly.entity_id
_entity_poly.type
_entity_poly.pdbx_seq_one_letter_code
_entity_poly.pdbx_strand_id
1 'polypeptide(L)'
;ATGKNLTTIYITHGHGDHFFGLNTILAAFPNARAVTAAAVVPEAQGQVSPQLMEFWNAVFPGQLPEHPIVPDALDGDVIDLEGHELRLVTVGQSDTGVSTIVHVPSLDAVVAGDVAYNGIHQWLAQTDHEKRTQWIASIEKIEALEPGIVVASHKRPDARDDDPAAILGATKTYIRNFDRSLSESRSAQELVDRMMVLHGNLGNPYTLWTAAQGVFEQGQGAAAREQGAVA
;
A
#
# COMPACT_ATOMS: atom_id res chain seq x y z
N ALA A 1 9.82 5.80 27.64
CA ALA A 1 9.32 4.48 27.22
C ALA A 1 8.08 4.14 28.07
N THR A 2 7.05 3.53 27.48
CA THR A 2 5.75 3.26 28.15
C THR A 2 5.76 1.99 29.02
N GLY A 3 6.85 1.22 29.04
CA GLY A 3 6.98 -0.04 29.78
C GLY A 3 6.34 -1.26 29.11
N LYS A 4 5.70 -1.09 27.95
CA LYS A 4 5.11 -2.19 27.17
C LYS A 4 6.19 -3.02 26.48
N ASN A 5 5.96 -4.33 26.36
CA ASN A 5 6.82 -5.26 25.65
C ASN A 5 6.27 -5.52 24.23
N LEU A 6 7.05 -5.21 23.20
CA LEU A 6 6.69 -5.55 21.82
C LEU A 6 6.93 -7.05 21.59
N THR A 7 5.89 -7.78 21.20
CA THR A 7 5.95 -9.23 20.97
C THR A 7 5.86 -9.59 19.48
N THR A 8 5.14 -8.82 18.69
CA THR A 8 4.86 -9.14 17.29
C THR A 8 4.78 -7.86 16.45
N ILE A 9 5.41 -7.90 15.28
CA ILE A 9 5.40 -6.85 14.26
C ILE A 9 4.75 -7.47 13.03
N TYR A 10 3.63 -6.93 12.58
CA TYR A 10 2.94 -7.42 11.39
C TYR A 10 3.24 -6.54 10.18
N ILE A 11 3.62 -7.15 9.06
CA ILE A 11 3.87 -6.49 7.78
C ILE A 11 2.70 -6.78 6.83
N THR A 12 2.02 -5.74 6.33
CA THR A 12 0.77 -5.88 5.56
C THR A 12 1.00 -6.37 4.12
N HIS A 13 2.10 -5.98 3.49
CA HIS A 13 2.46 -6.38 2.13
C HIS A 13 3.96 -6.20 1.87
N GLY A 14 4.42 -6.64 0.70
CA GLY A 14 5.84 -6.89 0.43
C GLY A 14 6.68 -5.69 0.01
N HIS A 15 6.28 -4.45 0.29
CA HIS A 15 7.07 -3.25 -0.06
C HIS A 15 8.14 -2.92 0.98
N GLY A 16 9.31 -2.47 0.51
CA GLY A 16 10.49 -2.25 1.35
C GLY A 16 10.30 -1.22 2.45
N ASP A 17 9.58 -0.14 2.19
CA ASP A 17 9.28 0.91 3.18
C ASP A 17 8.39 0.44 4.34
N HIS A 18 7.73 -0.73 4.20
CA HIS A 18 6.96 -1.35 5.29
C HIS A 18 7.83 -2.21 6.22
N PHE A 19 8.99 -2.71 5.77
CA PHE A 19 9.78 -3.67 6.55
C PHE A 19 11.28 -3.36 6.70
N PHE A 20 11.87 -2.42 5.95
CA PHE A 20 13.30 -2.10 6.08
C PHE A 20 13.70 -1.56 7.46
N GLY A 21 12.74 -1.03 8.23
CA GLY A 21 12.95 -0.62 9.62
C GLY A 21 13.07 -1.78 10.62
N LEU A 22 12.80 -3.03 10.21
CA LEU A 22 12.77 -4.19 11.12
C LEU A 22 14.09 -4.39 11.87
N ASN A 23 15.24 -4.18 11.23
CA ASN A 23 16.55 -4.32 11.87
C ASN A 23 16.67 -3.43 13.12
N THR A 24 16.23 -2.18 13.02
CA THR A 24 16.26 -1.22 14.14
C THR A 24 15.30 -1.64 15.25
N ILE A 25 14.07 -2.05 14.89
CA ILE A 25 13.06 -2.42 15.88
C ILE A 25 13.45 -3.71 16.60
N LEU A 26 13.91 -4.74 15.88
CA LEU A 26 14.32 -6.03 16.46
C LEU A 26 15.61 -5.92 17.28
N ALA A 27 16.51 -4.99 16.97
CA ALA A 27 17.65 -4.70 17.85
C ALA A 27 17.20 -4.14 19.22
N ALA A 28 16.13 -3.34 19.24
CA ALA A 28 15.54 -2.80 20.48
C ALA A 28 14.61 -3.81 21.20
N PHE A 29 13.97 -4.71 20.45
CA PHE A 29 13.02 -5.71 20.95
C PHE A 29 13.40 -7.11 20.43
N PRO A 30 14.47 -7.73 20.94
CA PRO A 30 15.03 -8.97 20.37
C PRO A 30 14.13 -10.19 20.52
N ASN A 31 13.12 -10.12 21.39
CA ASN A 31 12.12 -11.19 21.57
C ASN A 31 10.87 -11.01 20.69
N ALA A 32 10.76 -9.90 19.96
CA ALA A 32 9.65 -9.67 19.05
C ALA A 32 9.81 -10.52 17.79
N ARG A 33 8.69 -10.97 17.21
CA ARG A 33 8.67 -11.66 15.92
C ARG A 33 8.17 -10.72 14.83
N ALA A 34 8.87 -10.64 13.70
CA ALA A 34 8.37 -9.98 12.50
C ALA A 34 7.68 -11.01 11.61
N VAL A 35 6.39 -10.80 11.34
CA VAL A 35 5.55 -11.78 10.63
C VAL A 35 4.68 -11.11 9.56
N THR A 36 4.29 -11.88 8.56
CA THR A 36 3.36 -11.48 7.51
C THR A 36 2.52 -12.68 7.04
N ALA A 37 1.52 -12.47 6.19
CA ALA A 37 0.83 -13.59 5.55
C ALA A 37 1.80 -14.35 4.63
N ALA A 38 1.70 -15.68 4.58
CA ALA A 38 2.61 -16.51 3.79
C ALA A 38 2.71 -16.09 2.31
N ALA A 39 1.61 -15.59 1.73
CA ALA A 39 1.56 -15.14 0.34
C ALA A 39 2.32 -13.83 0.07
N VAL A 40 2.66 -13.05 1.11
CA VAL A 40 3.43 -11.79 1.01
C VAL A 40 4.94 -12.04 1.01
N VAL A 41 5.39 -13.13 1.66
CA VAL A 41 6.82 -13.44 1.83
C VAL A 41 7.62 -13.42 0.53
N PRO A 42 7.14 -14.01 -0.59
CA PRO A 42 7.91 -13.99 -1.84
C PRO A 42 8.20 -12.58 -2.37
N GLU A 43 7.25 -11.65 -2.22
CA GLU A 43 7.43 -10.27 -2.65
C GLU A 43 8.43 -9.53 -1.74
N ALA A 44 8.31 -9.70 -0.42
CA ALA A 44 9.25 -9.13 0.54
C ALA A 44 10.68 -9.64 0.32
N GLN A 45 10.85 -10.93 -0.02
CA GLN A 45 12.14 -11.49 -0.44
C GLN A 45 12.66 -10.86 -1.75
N GLY A 46 11.75 -10.58 -2.70
CA GLY A 46 12.09 -9.89 -3.94
C GLY A 46 12.70 -8.50 -3.69
N GLN A 47 12.13 -7.73 -2.76
CA GLN A 47 12.62 -6.38 -2.40
C GLN A 47 14.05 -6.35 -1.86
N VAL A 48 14.54 -7.46 -1.29
CA VAL A 48 15.92 -7.59 -0.81
C VAL A 48 16.86 -8.26 -1.82
N SER A 49 16.40 -8.48 -3.06
CA SER A 49 17.27 -8.95 -4.14
C SER A 49 18.44 -7.97 -4.37
N PRO A 50 19.63 -8.45 -4.82
CA PRO A 50 20.78 -7.58 -5.04
C PRO A 50 20.48 -6.38 -5.95
N GLN A 51 19.67 -6.58 -6.99
CA GLN A 51 19.31 -5.52 -7.93
C GLN A 51 18.44 -4.43 -7.30
N LEU A 52 17.41 -4.81 -6.53
CA LEU A 52 16.58 -3.83 -5.84
C LEU A 52 17.32 -3.17 -4.67
N MET A 53 18.18 -3.91 -3.97
CA MET A 53 19.03 -3.32 -2.93
C MET A 53 20.04 -2.33 -3.48
N GLU A 54 20.60 -2.55 -4.67
CA GLU A 54 21.45 -1.54 -5.34
C GLU A 54 20.67 -0.26 -5.60
N PHE A 55 19.45 -0.38 -6.15
CA PHE A 55 18.56 0.76 -6.35
C PHE A 55 18.24 1.48 -5.04
N TRP A 56 17.80 0.76 -4.00
CA TRP A 56 17.42 1.37 -2.73
C TRP A 56 18.59 2.03 -2.00
N ASN A 57 19.79 1.45 -2.05
CA ASN A 57 21.00 2.08 -1.50
C ASN A 57 21.43 3.33 -2.26
N ALA A 58 21.14 3.41 -3.57
CA ALA A 58 21.36 4.63 -4.35
C ALA A 58 20.36 5.73 -3.98
N VAL A 59 19.09 5.38 -3.74
CA VAL A 59 18.03 6.33 -3.33
C VAL A 59 18.21 6.81 -1.88
N PHE A 60 18.65 5.93 -0.98
CA PHE A 60 18.82 6.20 0.44
C PHE A 60 20.26 5.91 0.95
N PRO A 61 21.29 6.66 0.49
CA PRO A 61 22.68 6.36 0.81
C PRO A 61 22.95 6.31 2.32
N GLY A 62 23.37 5.15 2.81
CA GLY A 62 23.73 4.93 4.21
C GLY A 62 22.58 4.96 5.21
N GLN A 63 21.32 4.90 4.74
CA GLN A 63 20.14 4.89 5.63
C GLN A 63 19.49 3.52 5.79
N LEU A 64 19.84 2.55 4.94
CA LEU A 64 19.30 1.20 4.98
C LEU A 64 20.30 0.20 5.61
N PRO A 65 19.81 -0.86 6.26
CA PRO A 65 20.68 -1.92 6.76
C PRO A 65 21.36 -2.69 5.61
N GLU A 66 22.60 -3.13 5.81
CA GLU A 66 23.33 -3.97 4.84
C GLU A 66 22.60 -5.29 4.55
N HIS A 67 21.92 -5.83 5.55
CA HIS A 67 21.13 -7.05 5.48
C HIS A 67 19.73 -6.79 6.06
N PRO A 68 18.79 -6.26 5.26
CA PRO A 68 17.42 -6.06 5.72
C PRO A 68 16.77 -7.38 6.14
N ILE A 69 16.07 -7.36 7.27
CA ILE A 69 15.30 -8.51 7.75
C ILE A 69 14.00 -8.60 6.96
N VAL A 70 13.69 -9.78 6.44
CA VAL A 70 12.40 -10.10 5.81
C VAL A 70 11.49 -10.75 6.86
N PRO A 71 10.19 -10.39 6.95
CA PRO A 71 9.27 -11.02 7.89
C PRO A 71 9.03 -12.51 7.57
N ASP A 72 8.84 -13.31 8.61
CA ASP A 72 8.47 -14.72 8.48
C ASP A 72 6.98 -14.89 8.15
N ALA A 73 6.61 -16.03 7.58
CA ALA A 73 5.19 -16.38 7.46
C ALA A 73 4.57 -16.60 8.85
N LEU A 74 3.40 -16.01 9.09
CA LEU A 74 2.58 -16.32 10.26
C LEU A 74 1.90 -17.68 10.07
N ASP A 75 1.87 -18.47 11.13
CA ASP A 75 1.03 -19.66 11.22
C ASP A 75 -0.42 -19.24 11.48
N GLY A 76 -1.29 -19.44 10.50
CA GLY A 76 -2.69 -19.02 10.57
C GLY A 76 -2.91 -17.55 10.19
N ASP A 77 -4.06 -17.02 10.56
CA ASP A 77 -4.58 -15.70 10.15
C ASP A 77 -5.04 -14.83 11.33
N VAL A 78 -4.69 -15.20 12.56
CA VAL A 78 -5.03 -14.45 13.76
C VAL A 78 -3.80 -14.27 14.65
N ILE A 79 -3.59 -13.04 15.10
CA ILE A 79 -2.67 -12.72 16.19
C ILE A 79 -3.51 -12.41 17.42
N ASP A 80 -3.34 -13.17 18.50
CA ASP A 80 -3.93 -12.83 19.81
C ASP A 80 -3.05 -11.78 20.50
N LEU A 81 -3.65 -10.66 20.86
CA LEU A 81 -3.02 -9.61 21.65
C LEU A 81 -3.84 -9.41 22.93
N GLU A 82 -3.42 -10.08 24.00
CA GLU A 82 -4.04 -9.93 25.34
C GLU A 82 -5.55 -10.27 25.32
N GLY A 83 -5.96 -11.28 24.54
CA GLY A 83 -7.35 -11.67 24.36
C GLY A 83 -8.12 -10.86 23.30
N HIS A 84 -7.45 -9.95 22.59
CA HIS A 84 -7.99 -9.26 21.42
C HIS A 84 -7.48 -9.91 20.13
N GLU A 85 -8.40 -10.34 19.27
CA GLU A 85 -8.05 -10.91 17.97
C GLU A 85 -7.70 -9.80 16.96
N LEU A 86 -6.51 -9.90 16.39
CA LEU A 86 -6.09 -9.18 15.20
C LEU A 86 -6.18 -10.15 14.03
N ARG A 87 -7.23 -10.02 13.22
CA ARG A 87 -7.55 -10.93 12.12
C ARG A 87 -6.93 -10.43 10.82
N LEU A 88 -6.05 -11.23 10.25
CA LEU A 88 -5.37 -10.95 9.00
C LEU A 88 -6.26 -11.37 7.84
N VAL A 89 -6.56 -10.45 6.94
CA VAL A 89 -7.43 -10.74 5.79
C VAL A 89 -6.66 -10.43 4.51
N THR A 90 -6.44 -11.46 3.69
CA THR A 90 -5.90 -11.28 2.34
C THR A 90 -6.98 -10.71 1.43
N VAL A 91 -6.78 -9.48 0.97
CA VAL A 91 -7.74 -8.79 0.09
C VAL A 91 -7.38 -8.93 -1.38
N GLY A 92 -6.12 -9.23 -1.70
CA GLY A 92 -5.63 -9.41 -3.07
C GLY A 92 -4.86 -8.18 -3.54
N GLN A 93 -5.13 -7.73 -4.76
CA GLN A 93 -4.43 -6.61 -5.38
C GLN A 93 -4.66 -5.30 -4.63
N SER A 94 -3.60 -4.53 -4.41
CA SER A 94 -3.65 -3.10 -4.10
C SER A 94 -2.60 -2.34 -4.92
N ASP A 95 -1.79 -1.50 -4.29
CA ASP A 95 -0.63 -0.86 -4.91
C ASP A 95 0.48 -1.87 -5.26
N THR A 96 0.37 -3.08 -4.74
CA THR A 96 1.09 -4.28 -5.18
C THR A 96 0.17 -5.51 -5.35
N GLY A 97 0.74 -6.63 -5.80
CA GLY A 97 0.02 -7.85 -6.16
C GLY A 97 -0.74 -8.51 -5.01
N VAL A 98 -0.07 -8.83 -3.89
CA VAL A 98 -0.72 -9.47 -2.74
C VAL A 98 -0.61 -8.59 -1.51
N SER A 99 -1.77 -8.09 -1.07
CA SER A 99 -1.89 -7.25 0.11
C SER A 99 -2.88 -7.81 1.11
N THR A 100 -2.59 -7.54 2.37
CA THR A 100 -3.42 -7.94 3.51
C THR A 100 -3.78 -6.74 4.36
N ILE A 101 -4.87 -6.88 5.11
CA ILE A 101 -5.32 -5.92 6.12
C ILE A 101 -5.36 -6.59 7.48
N VAL A 102 -5.38 -5.79 8.55
CA VAL A 102 -5.65 -6.26 9.91
C VAL A 102 -7.00 -5.75 10.36
N HIS A 103 -7.98 -6.63 10.51
CA HIS A 103 -9.27 -6.33 11.12
C HIS A 103 -9.21 -6.60 12.62
N VAL A 104 -9.59 -5.61 13.43
CA VAL A 104 -9.62 -5.67 14.89
C VAL A 104 -11.06 -5.46 15.37
N PRO A 105 -11.89 -6.52 15.47
CA PRO A 105 -13.32 -6.39 15.74
C PRO A 105 -13.63 -5.65 17.04
N SER A 106 -12.84 -5.84 18.10
CA SER A 106 -13.07 -5.19 19.39
C SER A 106 -12.85 -3.68 19.37
N LEU A 107 -12.22 -3.15 18.31
CA LEU A 107 -12.01 -1.73 18.10
C LEU A 107 -12.84 -1.17 16.94
N ASP A 108 -13.62 -2.02 16.26
CA ASP A 108 -14.34 -1.64 15.04
C ASP A 108 -13.39 -0.98 14.01
N ALA A 109 -12.20 -1.58 13.85
CA ALA A 109 -11.09 -0.95 13.14
C ALA A 109 -10.45 -1.88 12.10
N VAL A 110 -10.02 -1.30 10.99
CA VAL A 110 -9.19 -1.96 9.98
C VAL A 110 -7.91 -1.17 9.77
N VAL A 111 -6.75 -1.81 9.95
CA VAL A 111 -5.47 -1.33 9.43
C VAL A 111 -5.36 -1.81 7.99
N ALA A 112 -5.54 -0.89 7.05
CA ALA A 112 -5.76 -1.21 5.64
C ALA A 112 -4.46 -1.44 4.85
N GLY A 113 -3.29 -1.17 5.44
CA GLY A 113 -2.06 -1.08 4.65
C GLY A 113 -2.22 -0.02 3.57
N ASP A 114 -1.67 -0.30 2.39
CA ASP A 114 -1.85 0.52 1.20
C ASP A 114 -2.98 0.05 0.28
N VAL A 115 -3.96 -0.68 0.85
CA VAL A 115 -5.26 -0.89 0.20
C VAL A 115 -6.08 0.41 0.24
N ALA A 116 -5.86 1.26 1.23
CA ALA A 116 -6.47 2.57 1.38
C ALA A 116 -5.41 3.66 1.56
N TYR A 117 -5.66 4.83 0.99
CA TYR A 117 -4.79 6.01 1.09
C TYR A 117 -5.60 7.19 1.63
N ASN A 118 -4.97 8.06 2.44
CA ASN A 118 -5.71 9.17 3.08
C ASN A 118 -5.00 10.53 2.93
N GLY A 119 -5.48 11.33 1.97
CA GLY A 119 -4.99 12.69 1.73
C GLY A 119 -3.66 12.78 0.98
N ILE A 120 -3.20 11.70 0.34
CA ILE A 120 -1.96 11.66 -0.44
C ILE A 120 -2.15 10.94 -1.80
N HIS A 121 -1.26 11.21 -2.76
CA HIS A 121 -1.23 10.53 -4.05
C HIS A 121 -0.82 9.06 -3.91
N GLN A 122 -1.49 8.19 -4.66
CA GLN A 122 -1.37 6.73 -4.52
C GLN A 122 -0.29 6.12 -5.40
N TRP A 123 0.31 5.03 -4.93
CA TRP A 123 1.27 4.25 -5.72
C TRP A 123 0.54 3.37 -6.74
N LEU A 124 0.46 3.83 -8.00
CA LEU A 124 -0.18 3.09 -9.09
C LEU A 124 0.83 2.47 -10.08
N ALA A 125 2.14 2.63 -9.83
CA ALA A 125 3.21 2.27 -10.78
C ALA A 125 3.27 0.76 -11.09
N GLN A 126 2.77 -0.09 -10.20
CA GLN A 126 2.77 -1.56 -10.36
C GLN A 126 1.43 -2.11 -10.89
N THR A 127 0.55 -1.22 -11.37
CA THR A 127 -0.79 -1.59 -11.83
C THR A 127 -1.00 -1.36 -13.32
N ASP A 128 -1.83 -2.20 -13.92
CA ASP A 128 -2.55 -1.93 -15.17
C ASP A 128 -4.04 -1.68 -14.86
N HIS A 129 -4.87 -1.48 -15.90
CA HIS A 129 -6.30 -1.22 -15.72
C HIS A 129 -7.03 -2.37 -15.00
N GLU A 130 -6.67 -3.63 -15.31
CA GLU A 130 -7.28 -4.78 -14.68
C GLU A 130 -6.93 -4.82 -13.18
N LYS A 131 -5.66 -4.64 -12.84
CA LYS A 131 -5.20 -4.56 -11.44
C LYS A 131 -5.84 -3.40 -10.69
N ARG A 132 -6.05 -2.24 -11.32
CA ARG A 132 -6.77 -1.12 -10.70
C ARG A 132 -8.24 -1.45 -10.44
N THR A 133 -8.87 -2.21 -11.33
CA THR A 133 -10.23 -2.73 -11.10
C THR A 133 -10.25 -3.76 -9.96
N GLN A 134 -9.26 -4.65 -9.90
CA GLN A 134 -9.12 -5.61 -8.80
C GLN A 134 -8.86 -4.91 -7.46
N TRP A 135 -8.09 -3.81 -7.44
CA TRP A 135 -7.88 -3.00 -6.23
C TRP A 135 -9.19 -2.38 -5.74
N ILE A 136 -10.05 -1.87 -6.64
CA ILE A 136 -11.39 -1.42 -6.25
C ILE A 136 -12.18 -2.54 -5.56
N ALA A 137 -12.12 -3.78 -6.06
CA ALA A 137 -12.75 -4.93 -5.41
C ALA A 137 -12.11 -5.29 -4.05
N SER A 138 -10.80 -5.09 -3.88
CA SER A 138 -10.13 -5.23 -2.57
C SER A 138 -10.64 -4.21 -1.55
N ILE A 139 -10.91 -2.97 -1.99
CA ILE A 139 -11.50 -1.94 -1.13
C ILE A 139 -12.93 -2.33 -0.71
N GLU A 140 -13.72 -2.90 -1.62
CA GLU A 140 -15.08 -3.37 -1.32
C GLU A 140 -15.09 -4.50 -0.27
N LYS A 141 -14.03 -5.31 -0.18
CA LYS A 141 -13.88 -6.29 0.91
C LYS A 141 -13.68 -5.62 2.27
N ILE A 142 -13.02 -4.45 2.32
CA ILE A 142 -12.92 -3.66 3.56
C ILE A 142 -14.28 -3.07 3.91
N GLU A 143 -15.00 -2.52 2.93
CA GLU A 143 -16.34 -1.96 3.15
C GLU A 143 -17.32 -3.01 3.71
N ALA A 144 -17.21 -4.26 3.26
CA ALA A 144 -18.04 -5.37 3.76
C ALA A 144 -17.76 -5.77 5.21
N LEU A 145 -16.65 -5.32 5.82
CA LEU A 145 -16.40 -5.47 7.24
C LEU A 145 -17.10 -4.40 8.09
N GLU A 146 -17.68 -3.38 7.45
CA GLU A 146 -18.38 -2.25 8.07
C GLU A 146 -17.59 -1.57 9.21
N PRO A 147 -16.28 -1.27 9.03
CA PRO A 147 -15.49 -0.71 10.12
C PRO A 147 -15.91 0.72 10.44
N GLY A 148 -15.81 1.10 11.71
CA GLY A 148 -15.90 2.47 12.19
C GLY A 148 -14.59 3.26 12.06
N ILE A 149 -13.44 2.58 11.96
CA ILE A 149 -12.11 3.18 11.80
C ILE A 149 -11.34 2.48 10.67
N VAL A 150 -10.72 3.27 9.79
CA VAL A 150 -9.79 2.77 8.76
C VAL A 150 -8.46 3.52 8.83
N VAL A 151 -7.39 2.79 9.14
CA VAL A 151 -6.03 3.33 9.19
C VAL A 151 -5.30 2.99 7.90
N ALA A 152 -5.05 4.01 7.08
CA ALA A 152 -4.19 3.93 5.89
C ALA A 152 -2.70 3.98 6.31
N SER A 153 -1.85 3.17 5.67
CA SER A 153 -0.40 3.20 5.91
C SER A 153 0.22 4.51 5.43
N HIS A 154 -0.16 4.98 4.24
CA HIS A 154 0.23 6.30 3.77
C HIS A 154 -0.90 7.33 3.87
N LYS A 155 -0.64 8.40 4.64
CA LYS A 155 -1.59 9.48 4.85
C LYS A 155 -0.94 10.81 5.18
N ARG A 156 -1.72 11.89 5.10
CA ARG A 156 -1.30 13.16 5.72
C ARG A 156 -1.24 13.02 7.24
N PRO A 157 -0.28 13.69 7.91
CA PRO A 157 -0.16 13.63 9.37
C PRO A 157 -1.42 14.09 10.13
N ASP A 158 -2.19 15.01 9.56
CA ASP A 158 -3.41 15.58 10.13
C ASP A 158 -4.70 14.85 9.70
N ALA A 159 -4.60 13.83 8.85
CA ALA A 159 -5.76 13.09 8.37
C ALA A 159 -6.33 12.18 9.46
N ARG A 160 -7.65 12.25 9.64
CA ARG A 160 -8.40 11.41 10.58
C ARG A 160 -8.72 10.05 9.97
N ASP A 161 -8.86 9.05 10.84
CA ASP A 161 -9.14 7.65 10.47
C ASP A 161 -10.61 7.23 10.74
N ASP A 162 -11.44 8.15 11.26
CA ASP A 162 -12.81 7.89 11.74
C ASP A 162 -13.91 8.24 10.72
N ASP A 163 -13.55 8.41 9.45
CA ASP A 163 -14.49 8.46 8.32
C ASP A 163 -14.12 7.44 7.24
N PRO A 164 -14.38 6.13 7.49
CA PRO A 164 -14.08 5.05 6.55
C PRO A 164 -14.69 5.26 5.16
N ALA A 165 -15.92 5.76 5.08
CA ALA A 165 -16.61 5.99 3.82
C ALA A 165 -15.87 7.05 2.98
N ALA A 166 -15.41 8.14 3.59
CA ALA A 166 -14.60 9.14 2.90
C ALA A 166 -13.23 8.58 2.45
N ILE A 167 -12.54 7.82 3.30
CA ILE A 167 -11.20 7.28 3.01
C ILE A 167 -11.25 6.27 1.85
N LEU A 168 -12.12 5.26 1.97
CA LEU A 168 -12.26 4.20 0.97
C LEU A 168 -12.87 4.76 -0.33
N GLY A 169 -13.84 5.66 -0.22
CA GLY A 169 -14.45 6.35 -1.35
C GLY A 169 -13.48 7.26 -2.11
N ALA A 170 -12.65 8.02 -1.41
CA ALA A 170 -11.58 8.82 -2.01
C ALA A 170 -10.55 7.94 -2.71
N THR A 171 -10.19 6.80 -2.10
CA THR A 171 -9.25 5.86 -2.72
C THR A 171 -9.77 5.34 -4.05
N LYS A 172 -11.00 4.82 -4.09
CA LYS A 172 -11.66 4.37 -5.34
C LYS A 172 -11.81 5.49 -6.37
N THR A 173 -12.14 6.70 -5.92
CA THR A 173 -12.32 7.86 -6.80
C THR A 173 -11.03 8.28 -7.47
N TYR A 174 -9.90 8.24 -6.76
CA TYR A 174 -8.59 8.52 -7.32
C TYR A 174 -8.21 7.50 -8.40
N ILE A 175 -8.40 6.19 -8.14
CA ILE A 175 -8.13 5.11 -9.10
C ILE A 175 -8.91 5.32 -10.40
N ARG A 176 -10.23 5.59 -10.30
CA ARG A 176 -11.08 5.86 -11.48
C ARG A 176 -10.67 7.12 -12.24
N ASN A 177 -10.30 8.18 -11.52
CA ASN A 177 -9.81 9.42 -12.13
C ASN A 177 -8.48 9.22 -12.85
N PHE A 178 -7.59 8.37 -12.30
CA PHE A 178 -6.32 8.04 -12.93
C PHE A 178 -6.54 7.29 -14.23
N ASP A 179 -7.40 6.27 -14.25
CA ASP A 179 -7.73 5.52 -15.48
C ASP A 179 -8.34 6.42 -16.57
N ARG A 180 -9.30 7.28 -16.20
CA ARG A 180 -9.85 8.26 -17.15
C ARG A 180 -8.79 9.23 -17.65
N SER A 181 -7.95 9.75 -16.76
CA SER A 181 -6.91 10.71 -17.15
C SER A 181 -5.85 10.05 -18.03
N LEU A 182 -5.56 8.76 -17.82
CA LEU A 182 -4.64 7.99 -18.64
C LEU A 182 -5.19 7.79 -20.05
N SER A 183 -6.47 7.44 -20.20
CA SER A 183 -7.10 7.27 -21.52
C SER A 183 -7.24 8.59 -22.29
N GLU A 184 -7.16 9.74 -21.62
CA GLU A 184 -7.18 11.05 -22.27
C GLU A 184 -5.77 11.62 -22.53
N SER A 185 -4.72 10.99 -21.99
CA SER A 185 -3.34 11.49 -22.04
C SER A 185 -2.50 10.86 -23.14
N ARG A 186 -1.58 11.66 -23.69
CA ARG A 186 -0.59 11.23 -24.68
C ARG A 186 0.83 11.17 -24.12
N SER A 187 1.04 11.68 -22.92
CA SER A 187 2.32 11.63 -22.22
C SER A 187 2.13 11.54 -20.71
N ALA A 188 3.18 11.11 -20.00
CA ALA A 188 3.20 11.09 -18.54
C ALA A 188 2.97 12.50 -17.95
N GLN A 189 3.53 13.54 -18.56
CA GLN A 189 3.32 14.93 -18.12
C GLN A 189 1.85 15.33 -18.22
N GLU A 190 1.18 15.04 -19.34
CA GLU A 190 -0.25 15.33 -19.49
C GLU A 190 -1.11 14.60 -18.45
N LEU A 191 -0.75 13.37 -18.09
CA LEU A 191 -1.42 12.60 -17.05
C LEU A 191 -1.22 13.24 -15.67
N VAL A 192 0.01 13.63 -15.33
CA VAL A 192 0.31 14.34 -14.09
C VAL A 192 -0.51 15.63 -14.03
N ASP A 193 -0.49 16.44 -15.08
CA ASP A 193 -1.20 17.74 -15.12
C ASP A 193 -2.70 17.55 -14.88
N ARG A 194 -3.33 16.57 -15.54
CA ARG A 194 -4.75 16.24 -15.33
C ARG A 194 -5.03 15.79 -13.89
N MET A 195 -4.20 14.92 -13.34
CA MET A 195 -4.38 14.44 -11.98
C MET A 195 -4.14 15.55 -10.94
N MET A 196 -3.24 16.49 -11.21
CA MET A 196 -3.01 17.66 -10.34
C MET A 196 -4.18 18.65 -10.38
N VAL A 197 -4.90 18.76 -11.50
CA VAL A 197 -6.17 19.55 -11.54
C VAL A 197 -7.23 18.92 -10.64
N LEU A 198 -7.33 17.58 -10.62
CA LEU A 198 -8.36 16.87 -9.85
C LEU A 198 -7.98 16.69 -8.36
N HIS A 199 -6.69 16.49 -8.07
CA HIS A 199 -6.18 16.02 -6.78
C HIS A 199 -4.96 16.80 -6.28
N GLY A 200 -4.73 18.03 -6.76
CA GLY A 200 -3.52 18.82 -6.44
C GLY A 200 -3.39 19.25 -4.98
N ASN A 201 -4.41 19.00 -4.16
CA ASN A 201 -4.40 19.21 -2.71
C ASN A 201 -3.83 18.00 -1.94
N LEU A 202 -3.65 16.85 -2.59
CA LEU A 202 -3.08 15.65 -1.97
C LEU A 202 -1.56 15.82 -1.76
N GLY A 203 -1.05 15.23 -0.68
CA GLY A 203 0.39 15.19 -0.42
C GLY A 203 1.13 14.18 -1.32
N ASN A 204 2.46 14.23 -1.28
CA ASN A 204 3.35 13.28 -1.96
C ASN A 204 3.17 13.20 -3.51
N PRO A 205 3.25 14.30 -4.28
CA PRO A 205 3.07 14.28 -5.74
C PRO A 205 4.12 13.43 -6.48
N TYR A 206 5.21 13.06 -5.82
CA TYR A 206 6.22 12.16 -6.37
C TYR A 206 5.63 10.80 -6.78
N THR A 207 4.72 10.21 -5.99
CA THR A 207 4.12 8.91 -6.32
C THR A 207 3.26 8.97 -7.58
N LEU A 208 2.51 10.07 -7.77
CA LEU A 208 1.80 10.33 -9.03
C LEU A 208 2.77 10.43 -10.21
N TRP A 209 3.88 11.15 -10.05
CA TRP A 209 4.89 11.28 -11.09
C TRP A 209 5.49 9.93 -11.50
N THR A 210 5.89 9.12 -10.52
CA THR A 210 6.43 7.78 -10.76
C THR A 210 5.40 6.86 -11.41
N ALA A 211 4.15 6.89 -10.94
CA ALA A 211 3.07 6.11 -11.54
C ALA A 211 2.83 6.51 -13.00
N ALA A 212 2.79 7.81 -13.31
CA ALA A 212 2.59 8.31 -14.65
C ALA A 212 3.73 7.90 -15.60
N GLN A 213 4.99 7.96 -15.16
CA GLN A 213 6.11 7.47 -15.95
C GLN A 213 6.00 5.97 -16.23
N GLY A 214 5.77 5.16 -15.18
CA GLY A 214 5.69 3.72 -15.31
C GLY A 214 4.61 3.24 -16.29
N VAL A 215 3.40 3.82 -16.23
CA VAL A 215 2.32 3.40 -17.14
C VAL A 215 2.58 3.77 -18.60
N PHE A 216 3.31 4.86 -18.87
CA PHE A 216 3.69 5.24 -20.24
C PHE A 216 4.88 4.43 -20.78
N GLU A 217 5.88 4.15 -19.94
CA GLU A 217 6.99 3.24 -20.29
C GLU A 217 6.48 1.82 -20.63
N GLN A 218 5.43 1.38 -19.94
CA GLN A 218 4.76 0.10 -20.19
C GLN A 218 3.75 0.14 -21.36
N GLY A 219 3.60 1.27 -22.05
CA GLY A 219 2.69 1.40 -23.19
C GLY A 219 1.19 1.44 -22.83
N GLN A 220 0.83 1.51 -21.55
CA GLN A 220 -0.57 1.47 -21.11
C GLN A 220 -1.38 2.69 -21.59
N GLY A 221 -0.74 3.84 -21.83
CA GLY A 221 -1.42 5.03 -22.37
C GLY A 221 -1.95 4.85 -23.79
N ALA A 222 -1.34 3.98 -24.61
CA ALA A 222 -1.91 3.62 -25.92
C ALA A 222 -3.10 2.68 -25.75
N ALA A 223 -2.95 1.62 -24.95
CA ALA A 223 -4.01 0.64 -24.69
C ALA A 223 -5.27 1.28 -24.06
N ALA A 224 -5.09 2.20 -23.11
CA ALA A 224 -6.21 2.90 -22.46
C ALA A 224 -7.00 3.78 -23.43
N ARG A 225 -6.32 4.43 -24.39
CA ARG A 225 -6.98 5.24 -25.44
C ARG A 225 -7.80 4.38 -26.38
N GLU A 226 -7.31 3.19 -26.73
CA GLU A 226 -8.06 2.25 -27.56
C GLU A 226 -9.31 1.72 -26.85
N GLN A 227 -9.22 1.41 -25.56
CA GLN A 227 -10.36 0.97 -24.75
C GLN A 227 -11.40 2.10 -24.56
N GLY A 228 -10.94 3.33 -24.29
CA GLY A 228 -11.82 4.49 -24.12
C GLY A 228 -12.49 4.96 -25.41
N ALA A 229 -11.94 4.64 -26.58
CA ALA A 229 -12.57 4.95 -27.87
C ALA A 229 -13.72 3.98 -28.24
N VAL A 230 -13.84 2.86 -27.52
CA VAL A 230 -14.82 1.78 -27.77
C VAL A 230 -15.99 1.82 -26.78
N ALA A 231 -15.89 2.62 -25.70
CA ALA A 231 -16.91 2.81 -24.66
C ALA A 231 -17.74 4.08 -24.89
#